data_AF-A0A3C0QXS0-F1
#
_entry.id   AF-A0A3C0QXS0-F1
#
_cell.length_a   1.000
_cell.length_b   1.000
_cell.length_c   1.000
_cell.angle_alpha   90.00
_cell.angle_beta   90.00
_cell.angle_gamma   90.00
#
_symmetry.space_group_name_H-M   'P 1'
#
loop_
_entity.id
_entity.type
_entity.pdbx_description
1 polymer ?
#
loop_
_entity_poly.entity_id
_entity_poly.type
_entity_poly.pdbx_seq_one_letter_code
_entity_poly.pdbx_strand_id
1 'polypeptide(L)'
;QLANSGVRVIVAGLDMDFKGKPFGPMPALLAMAEYITKVHAICVQCGSLAHYSHRTILSDKLVVLGETDSYEPLCRVCYCKKVL
;
A
#
# COMPACT_ATOMS: atom_id res chain seq x y z
N GLN A 1 18.48 -2.70 -14.26
CA GLN A 1 19.22 -3.51 -15.24
C GLN A 1 18.32 -3.96 -16.39
N LEU A 2 17.22 -4.69 -16.15
CA LEU A 2 16.29 -5.13 -17.22
C LEU A 2 15.76 -3.99 -18.11
N ALA A 3 15.27 -2.90 -17.51
CA ALA A 3 14.79 -1.73 -18.26
C ALA A 3 15.88 -1.13 -19.17
N ASN A 4 17.11 -1.02 -18.66
CA ASN A 4 18.27 -0.53 -19.45
C ASN A 4 18.68 -1.48 -20.58
N SER A 5 18.22 -2.74 -20.55
CA SER A 5 18.45 -3.73 -21.61
C SER A 5 17.29 -3.80 -22.63
N GLY A 6 16.39 -2.81 -22.64
CA GLY A 6 15.27 -2.73 -23.58
C GLY A 6 14.05 -3.58 -23.21
N VAL A 7 14.02 -4.17 -22.00
CA VAL A 7 12.88 -4.96 -21.53
C VAL A 7 11.84 -4.05 -20.88
N ARG A 8 10.58 -4.16 -21.30
CA ARG A 8 9.46 -3.50 -20.63
C ARG A 8 9.16 -4.19 -19.29
N VAL A 9 9.43 -3.50 -18.19
CA VAL A 9 9.17 -4.00 -16.83
C VAL A 9 7.86 -3.40 -16.31
N ILE A 10 6.96 -4.24 -15.82
CA ILE A 10 5.70 -3.83 -15.17
C ILE A 10 5.72 -4.37 -13.75
N VAL A 11 5.51 -3.49 -12.77
CA VAL A 11 5.52 -3.85 -11.34
C VAL A 11 4.19 -3.48 -10.72
N ALA A 12 3.62 -4.39 -9.93
CA ALA A 12 2.45 -4.15 -9.09
C ALA A 12 2.79 -4.53 -7.65
N GLY A 13 2.39 -3.71 -6.69
CA GLY A 13 2.67 -3.92 -5.28
C GLY A 13 2.16 -2.80 -4.39
N LEU A 14 2.24 -3.01 -3.08
CA LEU A 14 1.91 -2.00 -2.08
C LEU A 14 3.07 -1.01 -1.95
N ASP A 15 2.78 0.28 -2.00
CA ASP A 15 3.77 1.32 -1.78
C ASP A 15 4.03 1.60 -0.29
N MET A 16 3.06 1.25 0.57
CA MET A 16 3.15 1.38 2.02
C MET A 16 2.74 0.09 2.76
N ASP A 17 3.32 -0.13 3.93
CA ASP A 17 2.93 -1.18 4.87
C ASP A 17 1.71 -0.77 5.71
N PHE A 18 1.26 -1.66 6.59
CA PHE A 18 0.11 -1.41 7.46
C PHE A 18 0.31 -0.28 8.48
N LYS A 19 1.57 0.10 8.75
CA LYS A 19 1.96 1.23 9.60
C LYS A 19 2.10 2.53 8.80
N GLY A 20 1.74 2.52 7.50
CA GLY A 20 1.84 3.66 6.61
C GLY A 20 3.29 4.03 6.25
N LYS A 21 4.23 3.10 6.42
CA LYS A 21 5.64 3.30 6.09
C LYS A 21 5.95 2.77 4.70
N PRO A 22 6.94 3.33 3.99
CA PRO A 22 7.32 2.86 2.65
C PRO A 22 7.65 1.36 2.65
N PHE A 23 7.10 0.59 1.71
CA PHE A 23 7.17 -0.87 1.73
C PHE A 23 8.21 -1.44 0.77
N GLY A 24 9.26 -2.05 1.34
CA GLY A 24 10.28 -2.78 0.58
C GLY A 24 10.92 -1.93 -0.53
N PRO A 25 11.09 -2.46 -1.76
CA PRO A 25 11.73 -1.76 -2.86
C PRO A 25 10.80 -0.78 -3.60
N MET A 26 9.49 -0.81 -3.33
CA MET A 26 8.50 -0.02 -4.07
C MET A 26 8.79 1.49 -4.11
N PRO A 27 9.22 2.15 -3.02
CA PRO A 27 9.52 3.59 -3.05
C PRO A 27 10.64 3.95 -4.03
N ALA A 28 11.69 3.12 -4.11
CA ALA A 28 12.78 3.31 -5.05
C ALA A 28 12.34 3.04 -6.49
N LEU A 29 11.50 2.02 -6.70
CA LEU A 29 10.93 1.73 -8.02
C LEU A 29 10.02 2.86 -8.51
N LEU A 30 9.20 3.44 -7.62
CA LEU A 30 8.38 4.60 -7.94
C LEU A 30 9.23 5.81 -8.35
N ALA A 31 10.36 6.06 -7.68
CA ALA A 31 11.23 7.17 -8.04
C ALA A 31 11.93 7.01 -9.40
N MET A 32 12.09 5.77 -9.88
CA MET A 32 12.75 5.45 -11.14
C MET A 32 11.79 5.19 -12.31
N ALA A 33 10.52 4.92 -12.04
CA ALA A 33 9.56 4.49 -13.07
C ALA A 33 9.18 5.64 -14.02
N GLU A 34 9.07 5.32 -15.31
CA GLU A 34 8.61 6.26 -16.34
C GLU A 34 7.10 6.55 -16.22
N TYR A 35 6.33 5.55 -15.79
CA TYR A 35 4.88 5.65 -15.59
C TYR A 35 4.47 5.12 -14.22
N ILE A 36 3.70 5.93 -13.50
CA ILE A 36 3.19 5.59 -12.16
C ILE A 36 1.68 5.71 -12.18
N THR A 37 0.99 4.67 -11.75
CA THR A 37 -0.45 4.71 -11.46
C THR A 37 -0.67 4.23 -10.04
N LYS A 38 -1.11 5.13 -9.16
CA LYS A 38 -1.50 4.78 -7.80
C LYS A 38 -3.00 4.53 -7.77
N VAL A 39 -3.38 3.26 -7.56
CA VAL A 39 -4.79 2.87 -7.44
C VAL A 39 -5.28 3.12 -6.02
N HIS A 40 -6.56 3.43 -5.90
CA HIS A 40 -7.21 3.71 -4.62
C HIS A 40 -8.42 2.80 -4.43
N ALA A 41 -8.57 2.28 -3.21
CA ALA A 41 -9.78 1.58 -2.80
C ALA A 41 -10.81 2.58 -2.25
N ILE A 42 -11.97 2.06 -1.83
CA ILE A 42 -12.99 2.85 -1.12
C ILE A 42 -12.82 2.61 0.38
N CYS A 43 -12.82 3.69 1.16
CA CYS A 43 -12.73 3.64 2.61
C CYS A 43 -13.97 2.98 3.18
N VAL A 44 -13.81 1.85 3.89
CA VAL A 44 -14.95 1.13 4.48
C VAL A 44 -15.64 1.89 5.63
N GLN A 45 -15.00 2.92 6.17
CA GLN A 45 -15.53 3.72 7.28
C GLN A 45 -16.35 4.94 6.82
N CYS A 46 -16.00 5.55 5.68
CA CYS A 46 -16.60 6.82 5.27
C CYS A 46 -16.89 6.97 3.76
N GLY A 47 -16.57 5.95 2.95
CA GLY A 47 -16.82 5.96 1.50
C GLY A 47 -15.87 6.83 0.66
N SER A 48 -14.96 7.59 1.28
CA SER A 48 -13.95 8.38 0.56
C SER A 48 -12.85 7.50 -0.04
N LEU A 49 -11.95 8.07 -0.86
CA LEU A 49 -10.78 7.34 -1.36
C LEU A 49 -9.88 6.86 -0.21
N ALA A 50 -9.52 5.58 -0.25
CA ALA A 50 -8.64 4.93 0.71
C ALA A 50 -7.18 4.92 0.22
N HIS A 51 -6.28 5.17 1.17
CA HIS A 51 -4.84 5.23 0.92
C HIS A 51 -4.04 4.29 1.83
N TYR A 52 -4.67 3.69 2.84
CA TYR A 52 -4.02 2.87 3.85
C TYR A 52 -4.67 1.49 3.92
N SER A 53 -3.85 0.46 4.03
CA SER A 53 -4.27 -0.90 4.38
C SER A 53 -4.12 -1.09 5.88
N HIS A 54 -5.14 -0.70 6.66
CA HIS A 54 -5.11 -0.78 8.12
C HIS A 54 -5.26 -2.23 8.56
N ARG A 55 -4.34 -2.71 9.41
CA ARG A 55 -4.39 -4.07 9.95
C ARG A 55 -5.35 -4.15 11.12
N THR A 56 -6.27 -5.12 11.10
CA THR A 56 -7.28 -5.32 12.14
C THR A 56 -6.84 -6.30 13.25
N ILE A 57 -5.85 -7.14 12.95
CA ILE A 57 -5.31 -8.14 13.89
C ILE A 57 -4.12 -7.61 14.70
N LEU A 58 -3.98 -8.10 15.93
CA LEU A 58 -2.84 -7.80 16.79
C LEU A 58 -1.62 -8.62 16.35
N SER A 59 -0.83 -8.07 15.43
CA SER A 59 0.44 -8.65 15.02
C SER A 59 1.42 -7.57 14.57
N ASP A 60 2.65 -7.64 15.08
CA ASP A 60 3.74 -6.74 14.69
C ASP A 60 4.60 -7.26 13.52
N LYS A 61 4.31 -8.45 13.00
CA LYS A 61 5.03 -9.01 11.86
C LYS A 61 4.82 -8.12 10.64
N LEU A 62 5.89 -7.73 9.95
CA LEU A 62 5.78 -6.88 8.75
C LEU A 62 4.92 -7.55 7.68
N VAL A 63 5.21 -8.83 7.40
CA VAL A 63 4.48 -9.64 6.43
C VAL A 63 3.55 -10.58 7.18
N VAL A 64 2.25 -10.40 6.95
CA VAL A 64 1.20 -11.34 7.37
C VAL A 64 0.28 -11.55 6.19
N LEU A 65 0.17 -12.81 5.75
CA LEU A 65 -0.77 -13.23 4.72
C LEU A 65 -2.18 -13.22 5.30
N GLY A 66 -3.07 -12.48 4.67
CA GLY A 66 -4.47 -12.36 5.06
C GLY A 66 -5.19 -11.44 4.08
N GLU A 67 -6.49 -11.70 3.86
CA GLU A 67 -7.34 -10.90 2.98
C GLU A 67 -8.16 -9.87 3.80
N THR A 68 -9.44 -9.70 3.51
CA THR A 68 -10.35 -8.76 4.19
C THR A 68 -10.48 -8.98 5.69
N ASP A 69 -10.19 -10.19 6.18
CA ASP A 69 -10.32 -10.52 7.60
C ASP A 69 -9.21 -9.88 8.45
N SER A 70 -8.09 -9.52 7.81
CA SER A 70 -6.90 -8.99 8.48
C SER A 70 -6.58 -7.54 8.13
N TYR A 71 -7.22 -6.99 7.10
CA TYR A 71 -6.97 -5.63 6.63
C TYR A 71 -8.25 -4.93 6.16
N GLU A 72 -8.35 -3.64 6.46
CA GLU A 72 -9.42 -2.77 5.94
C GLU A 72 -8.81 -1.55 5.22
N PRO A 73 -9.36 -1.14 4.06
CA PRO A 73 -8.90 0.05 3.36
C PRO A 73 -9.47 1.30 4.05
N LEU A 74 -8.59 2.21 4.48
CA LEU A 74 -8.96 3.46 5.15
C LEU A 74 -8.46 4.70 4.41
N CYS A 75 -9.27 5.75 4.43
CA CYS A 75 -8.81 7.10 4.10
C CYS A 75 -7.87 7.61 5.21
N ARG A 76 -7.14 8.69 4.92
CA ARG A 76 -6.19 9.28 5.88
C ARG A 76 -6.81 9.62 7.23
N VAL A 77 -7.99 10.23 7.22
CA VAL A 77 -8.69 10.65 8.45
C VAL A 77 -9.10 9.45 9.29
N CYS A 78 -9.73 8.44 8.69
CA CYS A 78 -10.15 7.22 9.40
C CYS A 78 -8.95 6.41 9.90
N TYR A 79 -7.85 6.36 9.14
CA TYR A 79 -6.62 5.71 9.57
C TYR A 79 -6.03 6.37 10.82
N CYS A 80 -5.81 7.69 10.79
CA CYS A 80 -5.25 8.42 11.94
C CYS A 80 -6.14 8.26 13.19
N LYS A 81 -7.47 8.21 13.04
CA LYS A 81 -8.39 7.98 14.16
C LYS A 81 -8.32 6.59 14.79
N LYS A 82 -7.86 5.57 14.05
CA LYS A 82 -7.72 4.19 14.57
C LYS A 82 -6.33 3.92 15.14
N VAL A 83 -5.32 4.66 14.69
CA VAL A 83 -3.91 4.47 15.08
C VAL A 83 -3.49 5.39 16.23
N LEU A 84 -4.16 6.54 16.39
CA LEU A 84 -4.10 7.37 17.60
C LEU A 84 -5.03 6.80 18.67
#